data_AF-A0A0K0GMQ1-F1
#
_entry.id   AF-A0A0K0GMQ1-F1
#
_cell.length_a   1.000
_cell.length_b   1.000
_cell.length_c   1.000
_cell.angle_alpha   90.00
_cell.angle_beta   90.00
_cell.angle_gamma   90.00
#
_symmetry.space_group_name_H-M   'P 1'
#
loop_
_entity.id
_entity.type
_entity.pdbx_description
1 polymer ?
#
loop_
_entity_poly.entity_id
_entity_poly.type
_entity_poly.pdbx_seq_one_letter_code
_entity_poly.pdbx_strand_id
1 'polypeptide(L)' 'MFGAKLRLSGDLVYGHKHVSLTAAFADLGDIATLADQRGPYLSLQEAF' A
#
# COMPACT_ATOMS: atom_id res chain seq x y z
N MET A 1 17.53 4.02 -13.44
CA MET A 1 16.96 4.08 -12.08
C MET A 1 15.49 4.45 -12.21
N PHE A 2 14.65 3.51 -12.65
CA PHE A 2 13.20 3.74 -12.76
C PHE A 2 12.53 2.77 -11.80
N GLY A 3 11.94 3.31 -10.73
CA GLY A 3 11.11 2.57 -9.80
C GLY A 3 9.63 2.57 -10.21
N ALA A 4 8.89 1.57 -9.77
CA ALA A 4 7.45 1.45 -9.93
C ALA A 4 6.73 1.54 -8.57
N LYS A 5 5.61 2.25 -8.51
CA LYS A 5 4.77 2.36 -7.30
C LYS A 5 3.31 2.05 -7.65
N LEU A 6 2.72 1.12 -6.90
CA LEU A 6 1.32 0.74 -6.99
C LEU A 6 0.62 0.99 -5.66
N ARG A 7 -0.60 1.52 -5.70
CA ARG A 7 -1.50 1.62 -4.54
C ARG A 7 -2.91 1.21 -4.95
N LEU A 8 -3.50 0.35 -4.16
CA LEU A 8 -4.89 -0.10 -4.25
C LEU A 8 -5.59 0.25 -2.92
N SER A 9 -6.75 0.89 -3.00
CA SER A 9 -7.55 1.23 -1.82
C SER A 9 -9.02 0.98 -2.13
N GLY A 10 -9.76 0.48 -1.14
CA GLY A 10 -11.19 0.24 -1.23
C GLY A 10 -11.88 0.30 0.13
N ASP A 11 -13.18 0.55 0.11
CA ASP A 11 -14.05 0.55 1.29
C ASP A 11 -15.13 -0.52 1.13
N LEU A 12 -15.36 -1.29 2.19
CA LEU A 12 -16.40 -2.29 2.30
C LEU A 12 -17.42 -1.83 3.32
N VAL A 13 -18.68 -1.72 2.89
CA VAL A 13 -19.80 -1.32 3.74
C VAL A 13 -20.61 -2.55 4.11
N TYR A 14 -20.78 -2.81 5.40
CA TYR A 14 -21.65 -3.86 5.93
C TYR A 14 -22.57 -3.29 7.01
N GLY A 15 -23.83 -3.06 6.64
CA GLY A 15 -24.81 -2.41 7.52
C GLY A 15 -24.41 -0.97 7.84
N HIS A 16 -24.12 -0.68 9.10
CA HIS A 16 -23.66 0.63 9.60
C HIS A 16 -22.13 0.71 9.73
N LYS A 17 -21.41 -0.37 9.43
CA LYS A 17 -19.96 -0.47 9.63
C LYS A 17 -19.25 -0.22 8.31
N HIS A 18 -18.14 0.51 8.40
CA HIS A 18 -17.25 0.78 7.29
C HIS A 18 -15.90 0.14 7.56
N VAL A 19 -15.41 -0.64 6.60
CA VAL A 19 -14.11 -1.30 6.65
C VAL A 19 -13.31 -0.88 5.44
N SER A 20 -12.28 -0.07 5.65
CA SER A 20 -11.38 0.41 4.62
C SER A 20 -10.10 -0.45 4.58
N LEU A 21 -9.70 -0.88 3.39
CA LEU A 21 -8.47 -1.62 3.15
C LEU A 21 -7.59 -0.87 2.13
N THR A 22 -6.31 -0.71 2.45
CA THR A 22 -5.32 -0.12 1.55
C THR A 22 -4.09 -1.00 1.45
N ALA A 23 -3.71 -1.36 0.23
CA ALA A 23 -2.46 -2.03 -0.09
C ALA A 23 -1.61 -1.14 -1.00
N ALA A 24 -0.30 -1.15 -0.81
CA ALA A 24 0.63 -0.49 -1.71
C ALA A 24 1.91 -1.31 -1.85
N PHE A 25 2.60 -1.14 -2.97
CA PHE A 25 3.90 -1.71 -3.22
C PHE A 25 4.77 -0.67 -3.90
N ALA A 26 6.01 -0.57 -3.48
CA ALA A 26 7.00 0.30 -4.10
C ALA A 26 8.25 -0.52 -4.43
N ASP A 27 8.75 -0.35 -5.64
CA ASP A 27 10.04 -0.82 -6.11
C ASP A 27 10.81 0.41 -6.60
N LEU A 28 11.90 0.76 -5.94
CA LEU A 28 12.68 1.95 -6.30
C LEU A 28 14.01 1.58 -6.99
N GLY A 29 14.31 0.29 -7.17
CA GLY A 29 15.62 -0.19 -7.61
C GLY A 29 16.74 0.17 -6.63
N ASP A 30 17.97 0.24 -7.13
CA ASP A 30 19.13 0.62 -6.32
C ASP A 30 19.13 2.14 -6.09
N ILE A 31 19.00 2.57 -4.84
CA ILE A 31 19.11 3.99 -4.46
C ILE A 31 20.44 4.24 -3.79
N ALA A 32 21.28 5.05 -4.45
CA ALA A 32 22.49 5.65 -3.89
C ALA A 32 23.26 4.68 -2.96
N THR A 33 23.80 3.60 -3.56
CA THR A 33 24.57 2.49 -2.92
C THR A 33 23.80 1.48 -2.06
N LEU A 34 22.54 1.73 -1.72
CA LEU A 34 21.65 0.71 -1.12
C LEU A 34 20.94 -0.07 -2.21
N ALA A 35 21.26 -1.35 -2.31
CA ALA A 35 20.63 -2.25 -3.25
C ALA A 35 19.19 -2.59 -2.80
N ASP A 36 18.33 -2.78 -3.80
CA ASP A 36 17.05 -3.48 -3.64
C ASP A 36 15.98 -2.80 -2.75
N GLN A 37 15.68 -1.52 -2.99
CA GLN A 37 14.65 -0.81 -2.22
C GLN A 37 13.23 -1.17 -2.68
N ARG A 38 12.73 -2.32 -2.22
CA ARG A 38 11.36 -2.80 -2.46
C ARG A 38 10.60 -3.02 -1.15
N GLY A 39 9.35 -2.58 -1.10
CA GLY A 39 8.55 -2.65 0.12
C GLY A 39 7.04 -2.72 -0.13
N PRO A 40 6.35 -3.76 0.39
CA PRO A 40 4.90 -3.76 0.51
C PRO A 40 4.44 -2.92 1.71
N TYR A 41 3.23 -2.39 1.61
CA TYR A 41 2.52 -1.70 2.67
C TYR A 41 1.06 -2.15 2.67
N LEU A 42 0.49 -2.39 3.86
CA LEU A 42 -0.90 -2.80 4.04
C LEU A 42 -1.48 -2.08 5.25
N SER A 43 -2.70 -1.57 5.13
CA SER A 43 -3.44 -0.89 6.17
C SER A 43 -4.90 -1.30 6.14
N LEU A 44 -5.46 -1.54 7.33
CA LEU A 44 -6.86 -1.85 7.57
C LEU A 44 -7.40 -0.85 8.59
N GLN A 45 -8.59 -0.31 8.32
CA GLN A 45 -9.25 0.64 9.19
C GLN A 45 -10.74 0.29 9.29
N GLU A 46 -11.26 0.31 10.52
CA GLU A 46 -12.69 0.11 10.78
C GLU A 46 -13.29 1.35 11.45
N ALA A 47 -14.54 1.68 11.11
CA ALA A 47 -15.33 2.72 11.75
C ALA A 47 -16.70 2.17 12.19
N PHE A 48 -17.17 2.62 13.36
CA PHE A 48 -18.38 2.17 14.06
C PHE A 48 -19.25 3.33 14.53
#